data_AF-Q5ZCA2-F1
#
_entry.id   AF-Q5ZCA2-F1
#
_cell.length_a   1.000
_cell.length_b   1.000
_cell.length_c   1.000
_cell.angle_alpha   90.00
_cell.angle_beta   90.00
_cell.angle_gamma   90.00
#
_symmetry.space_group_name_H-M   'P 1'
#
loop_
_entity.id
_entity.type
_entity.pdbx_description
1 polymer ?
#
loop_
_entity_poly.entity_id
_entity_poly.type
_entity_poly.pdbx_seq_one_letter_code
_entity_poly.pdbx_strand_id
1 'polypeptide(L)'
;METTSTGSSRQRSSVATIDLDALDCTICYNPLQPPVFQAAEKVKLIGRESLMTTAEEDGDGGGLETWSEGDFALGYLSCRSSCHGKLLDTSRCHMCSRDGGYRRCVAVDHILYAITVPCPNAAHGCAARTPYHDSHGHAAGCPHAPCFCPEPGCGFAAGATAALLAHFTGTHGWPATVMWRRRAAVGVPLQEGKRVLSLLDDDGRGSHLFLLNVAQAGEAGLVGTVLAVEAAAHGHGDAPRFECKVSFDRRGTGWRQSSTFGVRSTNLSGGLPADGFAFVAPNPPPAAASVTITLFDISSGEPGSALRPVLPRSRRSRTRLSATTTAAAAVILR
;
A
#
# COMPACT_ATOMS: atom_id res chain seq x y z
N MET A 1 -12.96 44.23 37.27
CA MET A 1 -11.82 44.39 36.35
C MET A 1 -10.89 43.22 36.57
N GLU A 2 -11.09 42.13 35.83
CA GLU A 2 -10.12 41.03 35.76
C GLU A 2 -9.81 40.82 34.30
N THR A 3 -8.60 41.21 33.91
CA THR A 3 -8.04 40.98 32.58
C THR A 3 -7.40 39.61 32.57
N THR A 4 -8.04 38.63 31.93
CA THR A 4 -7.44 37.35 31.59
C THR A 4 -6.53 37.52 30.38
N SER A 5 -5.22 37.44 30.61
CA SER A 5 -4.21 37.42 29.55
C SER A 5 -4.18 36.04 28.89
N THR A 6 -4.76 35.91 27.71
CA THR A 6 -4.57 34.75 26.84
C THR A 6 -3.19 34.84 26.18
N GLY A 7 -2.23 34.06 26.67
CA GLY A 7 -0.92 33.89 26.06
C GLY A 7 -1.05 33.20 24.70
N SER A 8 -1.09 33.99 23.63
CA SER A 8 -0.99 33.48 22.26
C SER A 8 0.43 32.95 22.02
N SER A 9 0.57 31.63 21.95
CA SER A 9 1.81 30.98 21.50
C SER A 9 2.14 31.47 20.10
N ARG A 10 3.21 32.27 19.97
CA ARG A 10 3.73 32.72 18.67
C ARG A 10 4.41 31.55 17.97
N GLN A 11 3.68 30.81 17.13
CA GLN A 11 4.32 29.93 16.15
C GLN A 11 5.04 30.79 15.10
N ARG A 12 6.36 30.85 15.20
CA ARG A 12 7.24 31.38 14.14
C ARG A 12 7.55 30.24 13.17
N SER A 13 7.16 30.40 11.91
CA SER A 13 7.56 29.51 10.82
C SER A 13 8.47 30.26 9.86
N SER A 14 9.55 29.61 9.42
CA SER A 14 10.46 30.11 8.40
C SER A 14 10.81 28.98 7.44
N VAL A 15 10.94 29.29 6.15
CA VAL A 15 11.47 28.33 5.16
C VAL A 15 12.99 28.31 5.29
N ALA A 16 13.55 27.15 5.57
CA ALA A 16 14.98 26.92 5.66
C ALA A 16 15.36 25.69 4.81
N THR A 17 16.54 25.72 4.20
CA THR A 17 17.11 24.58 3.50
C THR A 17 17.98 23.81 4.49
N ILE A 18 17.78 22.51 4.58
CA ILE A 18 18.58 21.59 5.37
C ILE A 18 19.05 20.46 4.47
N ASP A 19 20.26 19.98 4.71
CA ASP A 19 20.75 18.75 4.11
C ASP A 19 20.00 17.56 4.72
N LEU A 20 19.24 16.83 3.92
CA LEU A 20 18.41 15.73 4.38
C LEU A 20 19.25 14.51 4.77
N ASP A 21 20.45 14.36 4.20
CA ASP A 21 21.38 13.28 4.52
C ASP A 21 21.87 13.38 5.98
N ALA A 22 21.87 14.59 6.55
CA ALA A 22 22.16 14.82 7.97
C ALA A 22 21.06 14.27 8.91
N LEU A 23 19.89 13.91 8.38
CA LEU A 23 18.76 13.35 9.11
C LEU A 23 18.63 11.83 8.91
N ASP A 24 19.63 11.21 8.30
CA ASP A 24 19.67 9.77 8.12
C ASP A 24 20.37 9.07 9.28
N CYS A 25 19.93 7.86 9.57
CA CYS A 25 20.49 7.04 10.63
C CYS A 25 21.92 6.64 10.29
N THR A 26 22.86 6.92 11.19
CA THR A 26 24.28 6.56 11.01
C THR A 26 24.55 5.05 10.95
N ILE A 27 23.58 4.21 11.33
CA ILE A 27 23.70 2.75 11.34
C ILE A 27 23.06 2.12 10.09
N CYS A 28 21.85 2.53 9.73
CA CYS A 28 21.11 1.92 8.62
C CYS A 28 20.96 2.80 7.38
N TYR A 29 21.46 4.03 7.40
CA TYR A 29 21.41 4.98 6.29
C TYR A 29 19.99 5.22 5.73
N ASN A 30 18.97 5.05 6.58
CA ASN A 30 17.58 5.39 6.27
C ASN A 30 17.17 6.64 7.07
N PRO A 31 16.15 7.40 6.63
CA PRO A 31 15.63 8.55 7.37
C PRO A 31 15.33 8.21 8.82
N LEU A 32 15.84 9.02 9.75
CA LEU A 32 15.65 8.82 11.18
C LEU A 32 14.15 8.79 11.52
N GLN A 33 13.70 7.67 12.11
CA GLN A 33 12.33 7.52 12.57
C GLN A 33 12.25 7.81 14.06
N PRO A 34 11.39 8.75 14.50
CA PRO A 34 11.05 8.88 15.90
C PRO A 34 10.52 7.55 16.48
N PRO A 35 10.91 7.16 17.71
CA PRO A 35 11.82 7.88 18.60
C PRO A 35 13.31 7.72 18.21
N VAL A 36 14.03 8.84 18.19
CA VAL A 36 15.47 8.91 17.87
C VAL A 36 16.33 8.85 19.12
N PHE A 37 17.45 8.13 19.01
CA PHE A 37 18.38 7.86 20.08
C PHE A 37 19.75 8.47 19.77
N GLN A 38 20.23 9.35 20.65
CA GLN A 38 21.51 10.04 20.54
C GLN A 38 22.55 9.41 21.47
N ALA A 39 23.76 9.20 20.94
CA ALA A 39 24.88 8.71 21.74
C ALA A 39 25.27 9.73 22.81
N ALA A 40 25.43 9.25 24.04
CA ALA A 40 25.91 10.03 25.16
C ALA A 40 27.23 9.45 25.67
N GLU A 41 28.14 10.34 26.07
CA GLU A 41 29.35 10.00 26.78
C GLU A 41 29.25 10.45 28.22
N LYS A 42 29.54 9.53 29.14
CA LYS A 42 29.72 9.88 30.55
C LYS A 42 31.10 10.49 30.76
N VAL A 43 31.13 11.77 31.14
CA VAL A 43 32.37 12.46 31.52
C VAL A 43 32.32 12.77 33.01
N LYS A 44 33.36 12.37 33.73
CA LYS A 44 33.54 12.73 35.13
C LYS A 44 34.17 14.12 35.18
N LEU A 45 33.39 15.14 35.51
CA LEU A 45 33.88 16.51 35.63
C LEU A 45 34.42 16.72 37.05
N ILE A 46 35.67 17.17 37.13
CA ILE A 46 36.31 17.56 38.40
C ILE A 46 35.85 19.00 38.71
N GLY A 47 34.95 19.14 39.69
CA GLY A 47 34.65 20.42 40.30
C GLY A 47 35.64 20.66 41.42
N ARG A 48 36.57 21.61 41.27
CA ARG A 48 37.38 22.06 42.40
C ARG A 48 36.64 23.23 43.04
N GLU A 49 35.72 22.95 43.95
CA GLU A 49 35.17 24.00 44.81
C GLU A 49 36.25 24.41 45.82
N SER A 50 36.94 25.52 45.54
CA SER A 50 37.79 26.17 46.54
C SER A 50 36.89 26.83 47.59
N LEU A 51 36.43 26.06 48.57
CA LEU A 51 36.03 26.66 49.84
C LEU A 51 37.29 27.22 50.50
N MET A 52 37.44 28.55 50.49
CA MET A 52 38.35 29.23 51.41
C MET A 52 37.77 29.10 52.82
N THR A 53 38.05 27.99 53.50
CA THR A 53 37.93 27.93 54.96
C THR A 53 39.27 28.36 55.53
N THR A 54 39.30 29.58 56.07
CA THR A 54 40.39 30.05 56.93
C THR A 54 40.36 29.30 58.27
N ALA A 55 41.55 28.96 58.79
CA ALA A 55 41.87 28.35 60.09
C ALA A 55 41.70 26.82 60.15
N GLU A 56 42.63 25.99 60.62
CA GLU A 56 43.87 26.15 61.39
C GLU A 56 44.80 24.95 61.07
N GLU A 57 46.10 25.12 61.29
CA GLU A 57 47.15 24.13 61.05
C GLU A 57 46.95 22.86 61.89
N ASP A 58 46.78 21.70 61.26
CA ASP A 58 47.40 20.42 61.63
C ASP A 58 46.96 19.31 60.66
N GLY A 59 47.93 18.72 59.95
CA GLY A 59 47.89 17.33 59.43
C GLY A 59 46.85 16.93 58.38
N ASP A 60 47.34 16.71 57.15
CA ASP A 60 46.66 16.02 56.02
C ASP A 60 45.53 16.79 55.32
N GLY A 61 45.93 17.74 54.45
CA GLY A 61 45.04 18.47 53.56
C GLY A 61 44.45 17.60 52.45
N GLY A 62 43.50 16.74 52.79
CA GLY A 62 42.64 16.05 51.84
C GLY A 62 41.65 17.03 51.21
N GLY A 63 42.00 17.60 50.06
CA GLY A 63 41.04 18.35 49.26
C GLY A 63 39.85 17.46 48.89
N LEU A 64 38.63 17.87 49.25
CA LEU A 64 37.42 17.14 48.90
C LEU A 64 37.16 17.32 47.38
N GLU A 65 37.63 16.37 46.58
CA GLU A 65 37.31 16.34 45.15
C GLU A 65 35.82 15.98 44.98
N THR A 66 34.99 16.99 44.67
CA THR A 66 33.59 16.75 44.31
C THR A 66 33.53 16.34 42.84
N TRP A 67 33.04 15.13 42.61
CA TRP A 67 32.87 14.59 41.26
C TRP A 67 31.43 14.83 40.83
N SER A 68 31.26 15.48 39.68
CA SER A 68 29.96 15.54 39.01
C SER A 68 30.00 14.65 37.77
N GLU A 69 29.00 13.78 37.62
CA GLU A 69 28.79 13.04 36.38
C GLU A 69 28.03 13.95 35.41
N GLY A 70 28.66 14.28 34.28
CA GLY A 70 28.04 15.03 33.19
C GLY A 70 27.93 14.13 31.97
N ASP A 71 26.81 14.21 31.25
CA ASP A 71 26.66 13.48 29.99
C ASP A 71 26.77 14.43 28.80
N PHE A 72 27.71 14.15 27.89
CA PHE A 72 27.91 14.91 26.65
C PHE A 72 27.33 14.18 25.45
N ALA A 73 26.64 14.89 24.57
CA ALA A 73 26.05 14.32 23.38
C ALA A 73 27.07 14.27 22.22
N LEU A 74 27.29 13.09 21.64
CA LEU A 74 28.34 12.85 20.63
C LEU A 74 27.88 12.97 19.18
N GLY A 75 26.72 13.57 18.91
CA GLY A 75 26.22 13.79 17.54
C GLY A 75 25.77 12.54 16.77
N TYR A 76 26.07 11.32 17.23
CA TYR A 76 25.60 10.08 16.60
C TYR A 76 24.13 9.81 16.91
N LEU A 77 23.31 9.71 15.86
CA LEU A 77 21.86 9.45 15.95
C LEU A 77 21.52 8.06 15.40
N SER A 78 20.59 7.38 16.06
CA SER A 78 20.15 6.03 15.71
C SER A 78 18.62 5.86 15.81
N CYS A 79 18.07 5.02 14.93
CA CYS A 79 16.66 4.61 14.96
C CYS A 79 16.40 3.58 16.06
N ARG A 80 15.30 3.73 16.82
CA ARG A 80 14.93 2.75 17.86
C ARG A 80 14.63 1.36 17.32
N SER A 81 13.70 1.28 16.37
CA SER A 81 13.11 0.02 15.89
C SER A 81 14.09 -0.81 15.05
N SER A 82 14.83 -0.14 14.16
CA SER A 82 15.66 -0.83 13.17
C SER A 82 17.10 -1.08 13.62
N CYS A 83 17.64 -0.25 14.53
CA CYS A 83 19.06 -0.23 14.87
C CYS A 83 19.32 -0.40 16.37
N HIS A 84 18.88 0.55 17.19
CA HIS A 84 19.18 0.56 18.62
C HIS A 84 18.67 -0.70 19.33
N GLY A 85 17.46 -1.17 19.01
CA GLY A 85 16.90 -2.41 19.57
C GLY A 85 17.65 -3.70 19.16
N LYS A 86 18.57 -3.63 18.21
CA LYS A 86 19.39 -4.76 17.73
C LYS A 86 20.85 -4.68 18.18
N LEU A 87 21.23 -3.64 18.90
CA LEU A 87 22.59 -3.52 19.45
C LEU A 87 22.76 -4.51 20.60
N LEU A 88 23.86 -5.28 20.56
CA LEU A 88 24.20 -6.26 21.60
C LEU A 88 24.59 -5.60 22.93
N ASP A 89 25.23 -4.43 22.86
CA ASP A 89 25.62 -3.61 24.02
C ASP A 89 25.00 -2.22 23.89
N THR A 90 24.02 -1.92 24.75
CA THR A 90 23.32 -0.62 24.81
C THR A 90 23.97 0.36 25.77
N SER A 91 24.98 -0.08 26.53
CA SER A 91 25.71 0.75 27.49
C SER A 91 26.85 1.55 26.86
N ARG A 92 27.22 1.19 25.62
CA ARG A 92 28.26 1.86 24.83
C ARG A 92 27.76 2.33 23.48
N CYS A 93 28.35 3.41 23.00
CA CYS A 93 28.10 3.87 21.65
C CYS A 93 28.77 2.93 20.64
N HIS A 94 27.99 2.41 19.68
CA HIS A 94 28.51 1.55 18.61
C HIS A 94 29.53 2.27 17.70
N MET A 95 29.43 3.59 17.54
CA MET A 95 30.28 4.34 16.62
C MET A 95 31.63 4.76 17.20
N CYS A 96 31.67 5.20 18.47
CA CYS A 96 32.89 5.71 19.11
C CYS A 96 33.39 4.84 20.26
N SER A 97 32.70 3.75 20.57
CA SER A 97 33.02 2.79 21.64
C SER A 97 33.09 3.39 23.06
N ARG A 98 32.55 4.60 23.26
CA ARG A 98 32.52 5.28 24.57
C ARG A 98 31.33 4.82 25.42
N ASP A 99 31.51 4.86 26.74
CA ASP A 99 30.49 4.52 27.73
C ASP A 99 29.44 5.64 27.86
N GLY A 100 28.19 5.27 28.13
CA GLY A 100 27.05 6.20 28.24
C GLY A 100 25.91 5.89 27.27
N GLY A 101 26.17 5.00 26.31
CA GLY A 101 25.16 4.37 25.48
C GLY A 101 24.38 5.37 24.63
N TYR A 102 23.09 5.07 24.42
CA TYR A 102 22.19 5.92 23.66
C TYR A 102 20.99 6.34 24.49
N ARG A 103 20.56 7.60 24.36
CA ARG A 103 19.39 8.14 25.04
C ARG A 103 18.43 8.78 24.06
N ARG A 104 17.14 8.69 24.34
CA ARG A 104 16.11 9.28 23.48
C ARG A 104 16.27 10.79 23.45
N CYS A 105 16.41 11.35 22.25
CA CYS A 105 16.51 12.80 22.05
C CYS A 105 15.15 13.36 21.61
N VAL A 106 14.36 13.85 22.58
CA VAL A 106 13.03 14.42 22.33
C VAL A 106 13.10 15.68 21.46
N ALA A 107 14.19 16.45 21.56
CA ALA A 107 14.42 17.62 20.72
C ALA A 107 14.51 17.23 19.23
N VAL A 108 15.28 16.18 18.91
CA VAL A 108 15.41 15.68 17.54
C VAL A 108 14.09 15.06 17.06
N ASP A 109 13.35 14.35 17.91
CA ASP A 109 11.99 13.89 17.59
C ASP A 109 11.11 15.07 17.11
N HIS A 110 11.07 16.17 17.86
CA HIS A 110 10.28 17.35 17.49
C HIS A 110 10.77 18.02 16.19
N ILE A 111 12.08 18.10 15.99
CA ILE A 111 12.67 18.65 14.76
C ILE A 111 12.23 17.81 13.55
N LEU A 112 12.27 16.48 13.64
CA LEU A 112 11.86 15.58 12.56
C LEU A 112 10.36 15.68 12.21
N TYR A 113 9.50 16.00 13.18
CA TYR A 113 8.08 16.31 12.90
C TYR A 113 7.87 17.69 12.26
N ALA A 114 8.77 18.64 12.50
CA ALA A 114 8.67 20.00 11.95
C ALA A 114 9.23 20.11 10.52
N ILE A 115 10.22 19.26 10.16
CA ILE A 115 10.81 19.23 8.82
C ILE A 115 9.85 18.51 7.88
N THR A 116 9.19 19.28 7.03
CA THR A 116 8.34 18.74 5.96
C THR A 116 9.01 18.87 4.61
N VAL A 117 8.88 17.85 3.77
CA VAL A 117 9.37 17.81 2.40
C VAL A 117 8.18 17.71 1.44
N PRO A 118 8.28 18.26 0.22
CA PRO A 118 7.26 18.00 -0.80
C PRO A 118 7.22 16.51 -1.13
N CYS A 119 6.03 15.98 -1.41
CA CYS A 119 5.88 14.62 -1.89
C CYS A 119 6.73 14.38 -3.16
N PRO A 120 7.44 13.24 -3.29
CA PRO A 120 8.16 12.90 -4.53
C PRO A 120 7.27 12.94 -5.78
N ASN A 121 5.96 12.68 -5.60
CA ASN A 121 4.95 12.72 -6.66
C ASN A 121 4.38 14.14 -6.89
N ALA A 122 5.05 15.20 -6.44
CA ALA A 122 4.60 16.58 -6.67
C ALA A 122 4.51 16.92 -8.16
N ALA A 123 5.43 16.40 -8.99
CA ALA A 123 5.38 16.52 -10.44
C ALA A 123 4.11 15.88 -11.04
N HIS A 124 3.48 14.95 -10.32
CA HIS A 124 2.24 14.27 -10.71
C HIS A 124 0.98 14.90 -10.08
N GLY A 125 1.11 16.07 -9.45
CA GLY A 125 0.00 16.84 -8.90
C GLY A 125 -0.21 16.67 -7.39
N CYS A 126 0.66 15.96 -6.68
CA CYS A 126 0.58 15.89 -5.22
C CYS A 126 1.02 17.21 -4.56
N ALA A 127 0.08 17.94 -3.96
CA ALA A 127 0.39 19.15 -3.19
C ALA A 127 0.80 18.86 -1.73
N ALA A 128 0.81 17.59 -1.31
CA ALA A 128 1.11 17.22 0.06
C ALA A 128 2.57 17.52 0.41
N ARG A 129 2.76 18.02 1.64
CA ARG A 129 4.06 18.06 2.31
C ARG A 129 3.99 17.13 3.50
N THR A 130 4.93 16.21 3.60
CA THR A 130 4.96 15.22 4.67
C THR A 130 6.22 15.39 5.51
N PRO A 131 6.20 15.05 6.79
CA PRO A 131 7.42 14.97 7.58
C PRO A 131 8.48 14.13 6.87
N TYR A 132 9.75 14.55 6.90
CA TYR A 132 10.81 13.86 6.16
C TYR A 132 10.87 12.36 6.49
N HIS A 133 10.75 12.02 7.78
CA HIS A 133 10.74 10.64 8.23
C HIS A 133 9.59 9.80 7.65
N ASP A 134 8.43 10.39 7.36
CA ASP A 134 7.28 9.68 6.80
C ASP A 134 7.14 9.86 5.26
N SER A 135 8.14 10.47 4.62
CA SER A 135 8.09 10.75 3.17
C SER A 135 7.90 9.49 2.32
N HIS A 136 8.60 8.40 2.64
CA HIS A 136 8.45 7.11 1.98
C HIS A 136 7.11 6.43 2.28
N GLY A 137 6.63 6.52 3.54
CA GLY A 137 5.33 5.97 3.94
C GLY A 137 4.21 6.61 3.15
N HIS A 138 4.21 7.94 3.05
CA HIS A 138 3.28 8.68 2.20
C HIS A 138 3.46 8.33 0.71
N ALA A 139 4.69 8.28 0.20
CA ALA A 139 4.94 8.01 -1.21
C ALA A 139 4.34 6.66 -1.67
N ALA A 140 4.41 5.63 -0.82
CA ALA A 140 3.82 4.32 -1.08
C ALA A 140 2.27 4.34 -1.15
N GLY A 141 1.62 5.18 -0.34
CA GLY A 141 0.17 5.35 -0.32
C GLY A 141 -0.35 6.53 -1.15
N CYS A 142 0.51 7.19 -1.93
CA CYS A 142 0.17 8.45 -2.56
C CYS A 142 -0.83 8.23 -3.72
N PRO A 143 -2.01 8.88 -3.73
CA PRO A 143 -2.98 8.75 -4.82
C PRO A 143 -2.46 9.30 -6.17
N HIS A 144 -1.42 10.13 -6.13
CA HIS A 144 -0.77 10.72 -7.30
C HIS A 144 0.49 9.97 -7.72
N ALA A 145 0.80 8.83 -7.09
CA ALA A 145 1.90 7.99 -7.53
C ALA A 145 1.68 7.56 -9.00
N PRO A 146 2.74 7.45 -9.80
CA PRO A 146 2.60 7.09 -11.20
C PRO A 146 2.10 5.66 -11.37
N CYS A 147 1.12 5.49 -12.26
CA CYS A 147 0.81 4.22 -12.90
C CYS A 147 1.55 4.13 -14.24
N PHE A 148 1.91 2.91 -14.65
CA PHE A 148 2.78 2.67 -15.80
C PHE A 148 2.02 2.00 -16.94
N CYS A 149 2.47 2.23 -18.17
CA CYS A 149 2.02 1.43 -19.30
C CYS A 149 2.64 0.03 -19.21
N PRO A 150 1.83 -1.05 -19.25
CA PRO A 150 2.34 -2.41 -19.11
C PRO A 150 3.03 -2.93 -20.38
N GLU A 151 3.04 -2.16 -21.48
CA GLU A 151 3.68 -2.62 -22.71
C GLU A 151 5.20 -2.59 -22.61
N PRO A 152 5.88 -3.72 -22.93
CA PRO A 152 7.33 -3.77 -22.95
C PRO A 152 7.92 -2.67 -23.84
N GLY A 153 8.80 -1.85 -23.27
CA GLY A 153 9.50 -0.78 -24.00
C GLY A 153 8.71 0.53 -24.19
N CYS A 154 7.46 0.64 -23.72
CA CYS A 154 6.72 1.91 -23.81
C CYS A 154 7.22 2.95 -22.79
N GLY A 155 7.45 2.52 -21.53
CA GLY A 155 8.01 3.38 -20.47
C GLY A 155 7.14 4.56 -20.04
N PHE A 156 5.92 4.69 -20.57
CA PHE A 156 5.00 5.76 -20.20
C PHE A 156 4.53 5.62 -18.76
N ALA A 157 4.54 6.72 -18.02
CA ALA A 157 4.12 6.81 -16.62
C ALA A 157 3.23 8.04 -16.40
N ALA A 158 2.14 7.89 -15.66
CA ALA A 158 1.22 8.97 -15.35
C ALA A 158 0.62 8.82 -13.96
N GLY A 159 0.62 9.89 -13.16
CA GLY A 159 -0.03 9.89 -11.84
C GLY A 159 -1.56 10.07 -11.88
N ALA A 160 -2.13 10.45 -13.02
CA ALA A 160 -3.57 10.54 -13.21
C ALA A 160 -4.06 9.41 -14.13
N THR A 161 -5.08 8.67 -13.70
CA THR A 161 -5.69 7.58 -14.49
C THR A 161 -6.30 8.07 -15.81
N ALA A 162 -6.75 9.34 -15.86
CA ALA A 162 -7.25 9.96 -17.09
C ALA A 162 -6.17 10.10 -18.18
N ALA A 163 -4.95 10.51 -17.80
CA ALA A 163 -3.83 10.60 -18.72
C ALA A 163 -3.40 9.21 -19.22
N LEU A 164 -3.47 8.20 -18.35
CA LEU A 164 -3.20 6.81 -18.71
C LEU A 164 -4.24 6.24 -19.67
N LEU A 165 -5.53 6.53 -19.45
CA LEU A 165 -6.62 6.16 -20.36
C LEU A 165 -6.44 6.79 -21.76
N ALA A 166 -6.08 8.07 -21.80
CA ALA A 166 -5.80 8.76 -23.06
C ALA A 166 -4.60 8.15 -23.79
N HIS A 167 -3.55 7.76 -23.05
CA HIS A 167 -2.40 7.06 -23.61
C HIS A 167 -2.78 5.68 -24.17
N PHE A 168 -3.57 4.88 -23.45
CA PHE A 168 -3.99 3.55 -23.93
C PHE A 168 -4.83 3.62 -25.20
N THR A 169 -5.76 4.56 -25.28
CA THR A 169 -6.63 4.70 -26.45
C THR A 169 -5.93 5.38 -27.62
N GLY A 170 -5.10 6.39 -27.38
CA GLY A 170 -4.41 7.16 -28.42
C GLY A 170 -3.16 6.48 -28.97
N THR A 171 -2.29 5.95 -28.10
CA THR A 171 -1.00 5.38 -28.50
C THR A 171 -1.13 3.92 -28.91
N HIS A 172 -1.87 3.14 -28.12
CA HIS A 172 -2.00 1.70 -28.35
C HIS A 172 -3.31 1.28 -29.04
N GLY A 173 -4.25 2.21 -29.23
CA GLY A 173 -5.53 1.90 -29.88
C GLY A 173 -6.41 0.93 -29.08
N TRP A 174 -6.18 0.78 -27.78
CA TRP A 174 -6.95 -0.17 -26.98
C TRP A 174 -8.40 0.30 -26.87
N PRO A 175 -9.39 -0.57 -27.14
CA PRO A 175 -10.78 -0.22 -26.95
C PRO A 175 -11.04 0.20 -25.51
N ALA A 176 -11.71 1.34 -25.33
CA ALA A 176 -12.20 1.79 -24.03
C ALA A 176 -13.70 1.53 -23.92
N THR A 177 -14.17 1.17 -22.73
CA THR A 177 -15.58 0.92 -22.46
C THR A 177 -15.96 1.55 -21.14
N VAL A 178 -16.93 2.45 -21.18
CA VAL A 178 -17.40 3.18 -20.00
C VAL A 178 -18.55 2.40 -19.36
N MET A 179 -18.47 2.24 -18.05
CA MET A 179 -19.45 1.59 -17.19
C MET A 179 -19.89 2.58 -16.12
N TRP A 180 -21.13 2.50 -15.70
CA TRP A 180 -21.68 3.35 -14.65
C TRP A 180 -21.91 2.51 -13.41
N ARG A 181 -21.59 3.01 -12.22
CA ARG A 181 -21.72 2.26 -10.97
C ARG A 181 -23.12 1.63 -10.78
N ARG A 182 -24.20 2.38 -11.07
CA ARG A 182 -25.59 1.88 -11.05
C ARG A 182 -25.90 0.73 -12.00
N ARG A 183 -25.12 0.57 -13.08
CA ARG A 183 -25.28 -0.49 -14.08
C ARG A 183 -23.90 -0.97 -14.53
N ALA A 184 -23.13 -1.46 -13.57
CA ALA A 184 -21.75 -1.88 -13.76
C ALA A 184 -21.64 -3.23 -14.47
N ALA A 185 -22.45 -3.47 -15.52
CA ALA A 185 -22.43 -4.67 -16.34
C ALA A 185 -22.32 -4.29 -17.82
N VAL A 186 -21.34 -4.86 -18.53
CA VAL A 186 -21.13 -4.60 -19.95
C VAL A 186 -20.81 -5.87 -20.72
N GLY A 187 -21.38 -6.00 -21.91
CA GLY A 187 -21.01 -7.04 -22.86
C GLY A 187 -19.79 -6.62 -23.65
N VAL A 188 -18.71 -7.39 -23.59
CA VAL A 188 -17.51 -7.18 -24.40
C VAL A 188 -17.29 -8.35 -25.34
N PRO A 189 -16.89 -8.09 -26.61
CA PRO A 189 -16.49 -9.16 -27.50
C PRO A 189 -15.24 -9.82 -26.94
N LEU A 190 -15.24 -11.15 -26.89
CA LEU A 190 -14.12 -11.93 -26.41
C LEU A 190 -13.11 -12.09 -27.54
N GLN A 191 -12.14 -11.18 -27.60
CA GLN A 191 -11.06 -11.15 -28.58
C GLN A 191 -9.73 -11.01 -27.85
N GLU A 192 -8.67 -11.57 -28.43
CA GLU A 192 -7.32 -11.39 -27.92
C GLU A 192 -6.94 -9.90 -27.90
N GLY A 193 -6.23 -9.51 -26.86
CA GLY A 193 -5.73 -8.16 -26.68
C GLY A 193 -6.20 -7.49 -25.40
N LYS A 194 -5.89 -6.20 -25.32
CA LYS A 194 -6.10 -5.37 -24.14
C LYS A 194 -7.29 -4.45 -24.37
N ARG A 195 -8.15 -4.34 -23.36
CA ARG A 195 -9.32 -3.46 -23.34
C ARG A 195 -9.36 -2.73 -22.01
N VAL A 196 -9.66 -1.44 -22.06
CA VAL A 196 -9.76 -0.59 -20.88
C VAL A 196 -11.23 -0.46 -20.50
N LEU A 197 -11.55 -0.69 -19.23
CA LEU A 197 -12.88 -0.44 -18.67
C LEU A 197 -12.78 0.74 -17.71
N SER A 198 -13.62 1.75 -17.88
CA SER A 198 -13.70 2.89 -16.96
C SER A 198 -15.02 2.83 -16.22
N LEU A 199 -14.96 2.66 -14.90
CA LEU A 199 -16.13 2.67 -14.03
C LEU A 199 -16.30 4.07 -13.45
N LEU A 200 -17.33 4.77 -13.87
CA LEU A 200 -17.69 6.10 -13.37
C LEU A 200 -18.58 5.97 -12.14
N ASP A 201 -18.27 6.76 -11.12
CA ASP A 201 -19.16 6.99 -9.99
C ASP A 201 -20.39 7.80 -10.41
N ASP A 202 -21.47 7.71 -9.63
CA ASP A 202 -22.76 8.34 -9.94
C ASP A 202 -22.68 9.87 -10.05
N ASP A 203 -21.72 10.48 -9.35
CA ASP A 203 -21.50 11.93 -9.36
C ASP A 203 -20.56 12.39 -10.50
N GLY A 204 -20.04 11.45 -11.32
CA GLY A 204 -19.11 11.72 -12.41
C GLY A 204 -17.74 12.27 -12.00
N ARG A 205 -17.50 12.47 -10.69
CA ARG A 205 -16.26 13.03 -10.13
C ARG A 205 -15.19 11.98 -9.85
N GLY A 206 -15.57 10.72 -9.62
CA GLY A 206 -14.67 9.60 -9.42
C GLY A 206 -14.74 8.63 -10.58
N SER A 207 -13.58 8.16 -11.03
CA SER A 207 -13.48 7.12 -12.06
C SER A 207 -12.42 6.10 -11.67
N HIS A 208 -12.81 4.84 -11.67
CA HIS A 208 -11.89 3.71 -11.51
C HIS A 208 -11.53 3.14 -12.88
N LEU A 209 -10.24 2.86 -13.09
CA LEU A 209 -9.74 2.32 -14.33
C LEU A 209 -9.43 0.84 -14.14
N PHE A 210 -9.93 0.00 -15.05
CA PHE A 210 -9.65 -1.42 -15.07
C PHE A 210 -9.06 -1.82 -16.41
N LEU A 211 -8.15 -2.80 -16.39
CA LEU A 211 -7.55 -3.37 -17.58
C LEU A 211 -8.00 -4.83 -17.71
N LEU A 212 -8.71 -5.11 -18.80
CA LEU A 212 -9.00 -6.46 -19.26
C LEU A 212 -7.91 -6.86 -20.25
N ASN A 213 -7.17 -7.91 -19.93
CA ASN A 213 -6.22 -8.54 -20.84
C ASN A 213 -6.73 -9.94 -21.20
N VAL A 214 -6.94 -10.20 -22.48
CA VAL A 214 -7.32 -11.52 -22.99
C VAL A 214 -6.16 -12.07 -23.81
N ALA A 215 -5.71 -13.27 -23.46
CA ALA A 215 -4.61 -13.96 -24.10
C ALA A 215 -5.01 -15.37 -24.52
N GLN A 216 -4.28 -15.94 -25.48
CA GLN A 216 -4.45 -17.33 -25.90
C GLN A 216 -3.82 -18.27 -24.88
N ALA A 217 -4.55 -19.33 -24.48
CA ALA A 217 -4.07 -20.39 -23.59
C ALA A 217 -4.00 -21.75 -24.31
N GLY A 218 -3.35 -21.78 -25.47
CA GLY A 218 -3.22 -22.99 -26.28
C GLY A 218 -4.58 -23.62 -26.59
N GLU A 219 -4.70 -24.92 -26.34
CA GLU A 219 -5.92 -25.71 -26.59
C GLU A 219 -7.07 -25.40 -25.61
N ALA A 220 -6.78 -24.75 -24.47
CA ALA A 220 -7.80 -24.38 -23.49
C ALA A 220 -8.71 -23.22 -23.97
N GLY A 221 -8.35 -22.57 -25.07
CA GLY A 221 -9.07 -21.42 -25.63
C GLY A 221 -8.49 -20.10 -25.18
N LEU A 222 -9.34 -19.18 -24.73
CA LEU A 222 -8.94 -17.84 -24.29
C LEU A 222 -8.95 -17.75 -22.77
N VAL A 223 -7.97 -17.04 -22.22
CA VAL A 223 -7.89 -16.69 -20.81
C VAL A 223 -7.94 -15.19 -20.64
N GLY A 224 -8.64 -14.74 -19.60
CA GLY A 224 -8.78 -13.33 -19.32
C GLY A 224 -8.38 -12.98 -17.89
N THR A 225 -7.72 -11.84 -17.75
CA THR A 225 -7.35 -11.23 -16.47
C THR A 225 -7.96 -9.84 -16.40
N VAL A 226 -8.53 -9.49 -15.25
CA VAL A 226 -9.06 -8.15 -14.95
C VAL A 226 -8.27 -7.56 -13.79
N LEU A 227 -7.69 -6.38 -14.00
CA LEU A 227 -6.86 -5.68 -13.03
C LEU A 227 -7.47 -4.30 -12.73
N ALA A 228 -7.43 -3.88 -11.49
CA ALA A 228 -7.72 -2.50 -11.10
C ALA A 228 -6.41 -1.69 -11.19
N VAL A 229 -6.43 -0.57 -11.91
CA VAL A 229 -5.26 0.28 -12.08
C VAL A 229 -5.30 1.40 -11.05
N GLU A 230 -4.46 1.27 -10.02
CA GLU A 230 -4.44 2.17 -8.86
C GLU A 230 -3.00 2.57 -8.51
N ALA A 231 -2.80 3.86 -8.23
CA ALA A 231 -1.51 4.46 -7.91
C ALA A 231 -0.92 3.90 -6.61
N ALA A 232 -1.75 3.85 -5.56
CA ALA A 232 -1.44 3.22 -4.28
C ALA A 232 -1.79 1.73 -4.37
N ALA A 233 -0.95 0.93 -5.02
CA ALA A 233 -1.12 -0.51 -5.03
C ALA A 233 -1.04 -1.01 -3.57
N HIS A 234 -2.18 -1.43 -3.03
CA HIS A 234 -2.23 -2.03 -1.70
C HIS A 234 -1.32 -3.27 -1.70
N GLY A 235 -0.59 -3.49 -0.60
CA GLY A 235 0.39 -4.58 -0.51
C GLY A 235 -0.24 -5.94 -0.84
N HIS A 236 0.58 -6.88 -1.32
CA HIS A 236 0.16 -8.25 -1.56
C HIS A 236 -0.44 -8.86 -0.28
N GLY A 237 -1.76 -9.05 -0.24
CA GLY A 237 -2.49 -9.55 0.93
C GLY A 237 -3.62 -8.66 1.45
N ASP A 238 -3.80 -7.45 0.91
CA ASP A 238 -4.96 -6.63 1.27
C ASP A 238 -6.26 -7.17 0.65
N ALA A 239 -7.37 -6.93 1.31
CA ALA A 239 -8.67 -7.38 0.82
C ALA A 239 -9.00 -6.66 -0.52
N PRO A 240 -9.50 -7.38 -1.53
CA PRO A 240 -9.83 -6.76 -2.81
C PRO A 240 -10.91 -5.71 -2.61
N ARG A 241 -10.70 -4.51 -3.19
CA ARG A 241 -11.70 -3.43 -3.17
C ARG A 241 -12.88 -3.72 -4.10
N PHE A 242 -12.60 -4.39 -5.21
CA PHE A 242 -13.58 -4.69 -6.23
C PHE A 242 -13.73 -6.20 -6.40
N GLU A 243 -14.94 -6.64 -6.67
CA GLU A 243 -15.23 -8.00 -7.14
C GLU A 243 -15.67 -7.92 -8.60
N CYS A 244 -15.17 -8.84 -9.43
CA CYS A 244 -15.55 -8.94 -10.83
C CYS A 244 -16.25 -10.27 -11.06
N LYS A 245 -17.41 -10.21 -11.71
CA LYS A 245 -18.13 -11.36 -12.22
C LYS A 245 -18.09 -11.35 -13.73
N VAL A 246 -17.47 -12.38 -14.30
CA VAL A 246 -17.47 -12.63 -15.74
C VAL A 246 -18.47 -13.74 -16.02
N SER A 247 -19.42 -13.48 -16.91
CA SER A 247 -20.43 -14.47 -17.29
C SER A 247 -20.51 -14.63 -18.80
N PHE A 248 -20.65 -15.88 -19.21
CA PHE A 248 -20.76 -16.30 -20.59
C PHE A 248 -21.99 -17.19 -20.75
N ASP A 249 -22.76 -16.94 -21.81
CA ASP A 249 -23.94 -17.73 -22.16
C ASP A 249 -23.91 -18.07 -23.65
N ARG A 250 -23.97 -19.36 -23.97
CA ARG A 250 -24.02 -19.85 -25.35
C ARG A 250 -25.48 -20.05 -25.73
N ARG A 251 -26.03 -19.04 -26.42
CA ARG A 251 -27.39 -19.10 -26.98
C ARG A 251 -27.48 -20.31 -27.92
N GLY A 252 -28.33 -21.28 -27.57
CA GLY A 252 -28.59 -22.48 -28.37
C GLY A 252 -28.30 -23.81 -27.66
N THR A 253 -27.34 -23.87 -26.74
CA THR A 253 -27.05 -25.09 -25.96
C THR A 253 -27.55 -25.03 -24.51
N GLY A 254 -27.95 -23.83 -24.05
CA GLY A 254 -28.28 -23.57 -22.64
C GLY A 254 -27.05 -23.58 -21.73
N TRP A 255 -25.84 -23.63 -22.32
CA TRP A 255 -24.60 -23.64 -21.55
C TRP A 255 -24.28 -22.24 -21.02
N ARG A 256 -24.06 -22.17 -19.71
CA ARG A 256 -23.71 -20.94 -18.99
C ARG A 256 -22.52 -21.19 -18.10
N GLN A 257 -21.53 -20.30 -18.18
CA GLN A 257 -20.38 -20.29 -17.29
C GLN A 257 -20.30 -18.91 -16.61
N SER A 258 -19.96 -18.88 -15.33
CA SER A 258 -19.64 -17.64 -14.64
C SER A 258 -18.49 -17.84 -13.68
N SER A 259 -17.57 -16.88 -13.64
CA SER A 259 -16.48 -16.77 -12.68
C SER A 259 -16.67 -15.49 -11.88
N THR A 260 -16.47 -15.56 -10.56
CA THR A 260 -16.48 -14.40 -9.67
C THR A 260 -15.19 -14.41 -8.87
N PHE A 261 -14.49 -13.28 -8.82
CA PHE A 261 -13.18 -13.17 -8.18
C PHE A 261 -12.91 -11.74 -7.71
N GLY A 262 -12.09 -11.61 -6.67
CA GLY A 262 -11.55 -10.31 -6.24
C GLY A 262 -10.59 -9.74 -7.28
N VAL A 263 -10.76 -8.47 -7.63
CA VAL A 263 -9.91 -7.78 -8.59
C VAL A 263 -8.62 -7.35 -7.91
N ARG A 264 -7.48 -7.75 -8.49
CA ARG A 264 -6.16 -7.34 -8.02
C ARG A 264 -5.89 -5.88 -8.42
N SER A 265 -5.52 -5.05 -7.44
CA SER A 265 -5.01 -3.69 -7.69
C SER A 265 -3.53 -3.70 -8.04
N THR A 266 -3.13 -2.88 -9.00
CA THR A 266 -1.73 -2.73 -9.43
C THR A 266 -1.49 -1.37 -10.07
N ASN A 267 -0.28 -0.84 -9.93
CA ASN A 267 0.18 0.35 -10.66
C ASN A 267 0.87 -0.02 -12.00
N LEU A 268 0.90 -1.32 -12.35
CA LEU A 268 1.49 -1.88 -13.58
C LEU A 268 3.01 -1.68 -13.73
N SER A 269 3.74 -1.31 -12.67
CA SER A 269 5.19 -1.09 -12.72
C SER A 269 5.98 -2.35 -13.11
N GLY A 270 5.49 -3.53 -12.71
CA GLY A 270 6.04 -4.84 -13.08
C GLY A 270 5.48 -5.43 -14.38
N GLY A 271 4.69 -4.66 -15.15
CA GLY A 271 3.96 -5.16 -16.32
C GLY A 271 2.70 -5.95 -15.96
N LEU A 272 2.23 -6.76 -16.90
CA LEU A 272 1.09 -7.65 -16.66
C LEU A 272 1.52 -8.85 -15.80
N PRO A 273 0.75 -9.21 -14.76
CA PRO A 273 1.03 -10.39 -13.97
C PRO A 273 0.91 -11.65 -14.85
N ALA A 274 1.95 -12.49 -14.81
CA ALA A 274 1.97 -13.78 -15.49
C ALA A 274 1.20 -14.86 -14.72
N ASP A 275 0.94 -14.62 -13.44
CA ASP A 275 0.17 -15.47 -12.52
C ASP A 275 -1.27 -14.98 -12.38
N GLY A 276 -2.24 -15.90 -12.48
CA GLY A 276 -3.64 -15.62 -12.12
C GLY A 276 -4.52 -15.17 -13.29
N PHE A 277 -4.90 -16.13 -14.13
CA PHE A 277 -6.04 -15.95 -15.03
C PHE A 277 -7.33 -15.95 -14.22
N ALA A 278 -8.17 -14.95 -14.45
CA ALA A 278 -9.38 -14.75 -13.68
C ALA A 278 -10.58 -15.56 -14.25
N PHE A 279 -10.53 -15.86 -15.55
CA PHE A 279 -11.48 -16.77 -16.18
C PHE A 279 -10.86 -17.45 -17.41
N VAL A 280 -11.42 -18.62 -17.74
CA VAL A 280 -11.11 -19.38 -18.95
C VAL A 280 -12.39 -19.50 -19.78
N ALA A 281 -12.28 -19.19 -21.06
CA ALA A 281 -13.34 -19.31 -22.05
C ALA A 281 -12.97 -20.40 -23.06
N PRO A 282 -13.52 -21.63 -22.92
CA PRO A 282 -13.16 -22.76 -23.76
C PRO A 282 -13.66 -22.56 -25.19
N ASN A 283 -12.69 -22.54 -26.12
CA ASN A 283 -12.84 -22.55 -27.58
C ASN A 283 -14.15 -21.91 -28.09
N PRO A 284 -14.31 -20.58 -27.96
CA PRO A 284 -15.51 -19.90 -28.43
C PRO A 284 -15.65 -20.08 -29.96
N PRO A 285 -16.84 -20.37 -30.48
CA PRO A 285 -17.06 -20.47 -31.92
C PRO A 285 -16.91 -19.07 -32.56
N PRO A 286 -16.58 -18.97 -33.87
CA PRO A 286 -16.10 -17.73 -34.45
C PRO A 286 -17.11 -16.58 -34.39
N ALA A 287 -16.57 -15.38 -34.16
CA ALA A 287 -17.12 -14.04 -34.46
C ALA A 287 -18.25 -13.44 -33.59
N ALA A 288 -18.86 -14.14 -32.62
CA ALA A 288 -19.96 -13.53 -31.82
C ALA A 288 -20.00 -13.89 -30.32
N ALA A 289 -18.93 -14.47 -29.77
CA ALA A 289 -18.84 -14.74 -28.34
C ALA A 289 -18.61 -13.45 -27.55
N SER A 290 -19.65 -12.93 -26.88
CA SER A 290 -19.52 -11.84 -25.92
C SER A 290 -19.51 -12.37 -24.49
N VAL A 291 -18.60 -11.87 -23.66
CA VAL A 291 -18.66 -12.08 -22.20
C VAL A 291 -19.30 -10.85 -21.55
N THR A 292 -20.14 -11.06 -20.56
CA THR A 292 -20.68 -9.99 -19.72
C THR A 292 -19.77 -9.85 -18.51
N ILE A 293 -19.13 -8.69 -18.38
CA ILE A 293 -18.29 -8.31 -17.24
C ILE A 293 -19.14 -7.43 -16.34
N THR A 294 -19.27 -7.84 -15.08
CA THR A 294 -19.93 -7.07 -14.02
C THR A 294 -18.91 -6.74 -12.93
N LEU A 295 -18.79 -5.47 -12.58
CA LEU A 295 -17.90 -4.99 -11.51
C LEU A 295 -18.72 -4.57 -10.29
N PHE A 296 -18.27 -4.96 -9.11
CA PHE A 296 -18.87 -4.59 -7.82
C PHE A 296 -17.82 -3.91 -6.97
N ASP A 297 -18.15 -2.76 -6.38
CA ASP A 297 -17.35 -2.17 -5.31
C ASP A 297 -17.79 -2.79 -3.99
N ILE A 298 -16.86 -3.48 -3.32
CA ILE A 298 -17.10 -4.18 -2.06
C ILE A 298 -16.50 -3.44 -0.86
N SER A 299 -15.90 -2.26 -1.06
CA SER A 299 -15.33 -1.45 0.03
C SER A 299 -16.37 -0.89 1.00
N SER A 300 -17.63 -0.78 0.60
CA SER A 300 -18.71 -0.23 1.42
C SER A 300 -19.42 -1.24 2.33
N GLY A 301 -18.90 -2.47 2.46
CA GLY A 301 -19.40 -3.46 3.43
C GLY A 301 -20.78 -4.07 3.12
N GLU A 302 -21.36 -3.77 1.96
CA GLU A 302 -22.53 -4.48 1.43
C GLU A 302 -22.02 -5.48 0.37
N PRO A 303 -21.66 -6.72 0.74
CA PRO A 303 -21.60 -7.79 -0.24
C PRO A 303 -22.99 -7.85 -0.85
N GLY A 304 -23.09 -7.59 -2.16
CA GLY A 304 -24.37 -7.43 -2.84
C GLY A 304 -25.37 -8.50 -2.40
N SER A 305 -26.42 -8.08 -1.69
CA SER A 305 -27.59 -8.89 -1.39
C SER A 305 -28.37 -9.31 -2.67
N ALA A 306 -27.80 -9.08 -3.85
CA ALA A 306 -28.27 -9.58 -5.12
C ALA A 306 -27.27 -10.60 -5.67
N LEU A 307 -27.50 -11.87 -5.34
CA LEU A 307 -27.68 -12.98 -6.30
C LEU A 307 -27.46 -14.31 -5.56
N ARG A 308 -28.45 -14.72 -4.75
CA ARG A 308 -28.70 -16.17 -4.63
C ARG A 308 -28.88 -16.69 -6.07
N PRO A 309 -28.23 -17.80 -6.46
CA PRO A 309 -28.60 -18.48 -7.69
C PRO A 309 -30.10 -18.69 -7.65
N VAL A 310 -30.86 -18.12 -8.60
CA VAL A 310 -32.21 -18.57 -8.85
C VAL A 310 -32.04 -19.97 -9.42
N LEU A 311 -31.94 -20.97 -8.54
CA LEU A 311 -32.18 -22.36 -8.90
C LEU A 311 -33.53 -22.36 -9.62
N PRO A 312 -33.63 -22.90 -10.85
CA PRO A 312 -34.92 -23.04 -11.49
C PRO A 312 -35.80 -23.82 -10.53
N ARG A 313 -36.96 -23.24 -10.16
CA ARG A 313 -37.97 -23.92 -9.35
C ARG A 313 -38.27 -25.23 -10.06
N SER A 314 -37.81 -26.34 -9.49
CA SER A 314 -38.24 -27.65 -9.96
C SER A 314 -39.75 -27.69 -9.75
N ARG A 315 -40.50 -27.69 -10.86
CA ARG A 315 -41.89 -28.09 -10.83
C ARG A 315 -41.86 -29.52 -10.28
N ARG A 316 -42.28 -29.69 -9.02
CA ARG A 316 -42.57 -31.00 -8.45
C ARG A 316 -43.75 -31.58 -9.22
N SER A 317 -43.48 -32.25 -10.34
CA SER A 317 -44.38 -33.25 -10.88
C SER A 317 -44.41 -34.39 -9.85
N ARG A 318 -45.55 -34.51 -9.15
CA ARG A 318 -45.85 -35.66 -8.31
C ARG A 318 -46.00 -36.89 -9.22
N THR A 319 -44.94 -37.66 -9.39
CA THR A 319 -45.04 -39.06 -9.82
C THR A 319 -44.82 -39.94 -8.59
N ARG A 320 -45.91 -40.56 -8.13
CA ARG A 320 -45.86 -41.66 -7.17
C ARG A 320 -45.14 -42.82 -7.85
N LEU A 321 -44.02 -43.27 -7.30
CA LEU A 321 -43.44 -44.57 -7.61
C LEU A 321 -43.61 -45.44 -6.38
N SER A 322 -44.48 -46.44 -6.50
CA SER A 322 -44.68 -47.48 -5.49
C SER A 322 -43.40 -48.30 -5.37
N ALA A 323 -42.91 -48.43 -4.14
CA ALA A 323 -41.86 -49.38 -3.82
C ALA A 323 -42.38 -50.80 -4.03
N THR A 324 -41.76 -51.53 -4.96
CA THR A 324 -41.80 -52.99 -4.96
C THR A 324 -40.37 -53.48 -4.90
N THR A 325 -40.05 -54.09 -3.77
CA THR A 325 -38.84 -54.84 -3.48
C THR A 325 -38.76 -56.09 -4.35
N THR A 326 -37.63 -56.29 -5.03
CA THR A 326 -37.10 -57.64 -5.25
C THR A 326 -35.60 -57.59 -5.52
N ALA A 327 -34.91 -58.50 -4.83
CA ALA A 327 -33.49 -58.78 -4.92
C ALA A 327 -33.10 -59.42 -6.26
N ALA A 328 -31.85 -59.25 -6.69
CA ALA A 328 -30.90 -60.36 -6.89
C ALA A 328 -29.66 -59.94 -7.73
N ALA A 329 -28.56 -60.61 -7.36
CA ALA A 329 -27.44 -61.06 -8.18
C ALA A 329 -26.29 -60.10 -8.52
N ALA A 330 -25.11 -60.62 -8.15
CA ALA A 330 -23.76 -60.15 -8.39
C ALA A 330 -23.26 -60.41 -9.82
N VAL A 331 -22.05 -59.91 -10.10
CA VAL A 331 -20.96 -60.40 -11.00
C VAL A 331 -20.18 -59.15 -11.48
N ILE A 332 -19.08 -58.76 -10.82
CA ILE A 332 -17.67 -59.10 -11.11
C ILE A 332 -17.30 -59.04 -12.60
N LEU A 333 -16.33 -58.18 -12.94
CA LEU A 333 -15.13 -58.44 -13.77
C LEU A 333 -14.40 -57.08 -13.92
N ARG A 334 -13.37 -56.85 -13.10
CA ARG A 334 -11.94 -56.83 -13.45
C ARG A 334 -11.54 -55.63 -14.30
#